data_AF-B7QI84-F1
#
_entry.id   AF-B7QI84-F1
#
_cell.length_a   1.000
_cell.length_b   1.000
_cell.length_c   1.000
_cell.angle_alpha   90.00
_cell.angle_beta   90.00
_cell.angle_gamma   90.00
#
_symmetry.space_group_name_H-M   'P 1'
#
loop_
_entity.id
_entity.type
_entity.pdbx_description
1 polymer ?
#
loop_
_entity_poly.entity_id
_entity_poly.type
_entity_poly.pdbx_seq_one_letter_code
_entity_poly.pdbx_strand_id
1 'polypeptide(L)' 'FSKGQCETGQYRFLSKHGGYVWVLTQATLIYENNSCSRPQCVVCVNYVLSQEHEVVSEDQVIKAAAAPEPPE' A
#
# COMPACT_ATOMS: atom_id res chain seq x y z
N PHE A 1 15.78 -3.16 15.61
CA PHE A 1 14.76 -2.09 15.52
C PHE A 1 15.05 -1.03 16.57
N SER A 2 15.52 0.13 16.12
CA SER A 2 15.83 1.27 17.00
C SER A 2 14.52 1.90 17.52
N LYS A 3 14.54 2.51 18.71
CA LYS A 3 13.37 3.24 19.22
C LYS A 3 12.93 4.29 18.19
N GLY A 4 11.68 4.20 17.75
CA GLY A 4 11.13 5.09 16.71
C GLY A 4 11.21 4.56 15.28
N GLN A 5 11.74 3.35 15.03
CA GLN A 5 11.72 2.71 13.71
C GLN A 5 11.07 1.33 13.76
N CYS A 6 10.12 1.09 12.87
CA CYS A 6 9.49 -0.22 12.72
C CYS A 6 9.20 -0.56 11.26
N GLU A 7 8.94 -1.84 11.02
CA GLU A 7 8.49 -2.38 9.75
C GLU A 7 7.21 -3.17 9.98
N THR A 8 6.24 -3.02 9.07
CA THR A 8 5.01 -3.81 9.10
C THR A 8 5.21 -5.16 8.42
N GLY A 9 4.35 -6.13 8.71
CA GLY A 9 4.16 -7.25 7.78
C GLY A 9 3.57 -6.77 6.45
N GLN A 10 3.48 -7.69 5.48
CA GLN A 10 2.79 -7.41 4.21
C GLN A 10 1.30 -7.21 4.47
N TYR A 11 0.72 -6.16 3.90
CA TYR A 11 -0.70 -5.84 4.05
C TYR A 11 -1.29 -5.33 2.72
N ARG A 12 -2.62 -5.29 2.67
CA ARG A 12 -3.38 -4.83 1.50
C ARG A 12 -3.64 -3.34 1.62
N PHE A 13 -3.19 -2.55 0.66
CA PHE A 13 -3.49 -1.14 0.54
C PHE A 13 -4.57 -0.94 -0.53
N LEU A 14 -5.75 -0.43 -0.13
CA LEU A 14 -6.89 -0.28 -1.02
C LEU A 14 -6.67 0.84 -2.04
N SER A 15 -7.03 0.57 -3.30
CA SER A 15 -7.05 1.58 -4.35
C SER A 15 -8.38 2.33 -4.39
N LYS A 16 -8.37 3.57 -4.90
CA LYS A 16 -9.52 4.48 -4.94
C LYS A 16 -10.73 3.90 -5.68
N HIS A 17 -10.48 3.08 -6.69
CA HIS A 17 -11.50 2.52 -7.59
C HIS A 17 -11.67 1.02 -7.37
N GLY A 18 -11.47 0.55 -6.14
CA GLY A 18 -11.50 -0.87 -5.78
C GLY A 18 -10.16 -1.57 -5.98
N GLY A 19 -10.08 -2.82 -5.54
CA GLY A 19 -8.83 -3.58 -5.54
C GLY A 19 -7.85 -3.19 -4.44
N TYR A 20 -6.72 -3.87 -4.42
CA TYR A 20 -5.65 -3.60 -3.48
C TYR A 20 -4.28 -3.89 -4.09
N VAL A 21 -3.25 -3.26 -3.54
CA VAL A 21 -1.84 -3.62 -3.76
C VAL A 21 -1.28 -4.24 -2.48
N TRP A 22 -0.43 -5.24 -2.62
CA TRP A 22 0.35 -5.73 -1.49
C TRP A 22 1.45 -4.74 -1.18
N VAL A 23 1.54 -4.30 0.06
CA VAL A 23 2.50 -3.30 0.54
C VAL A 23 3.16 -3.78 1.82
N LEU A 24 4.44 -3.46 1.97
CA LEU A 24 5.13 -3.48 3.25
C LEU A 24 5.61 -2.06 3.57
N THR A 25 5.44 -1.61 4.81
CA THR A 25 5.74 -0.23 5.18
C THR A 25 6.81 -0.18 6.26
N GLN A 26 7.84 0.60 5.99
CA GLN A 26 8.81 1.02 7.00
C GLN A 26 8.43 2.39 7.53
N ALA A 27 8.24 2.49 8.84
CA ALA A 27 7.83 3.72 9.51
C ALA A 27 8.94 4.22 10.43
N THR A 28 9.24 5.52 10.33
CA THR A 28 10.20 6.22 11.20
C THR A 28 9.53 7.40 11.88
N LEU A 29 9.64 7.47 13.20
CA LEU A 29 9.18 8.58 14.03
C LEU A 29 10.22 9.71 14.01
N ILE A 30 9.79 10.87 13.56
CA ILE A 30 10.59 12.09 13.55
C ILE A 30 10.28 12.88 14.81
N TYR A 31 11.33 13.33 15.50
CA TYR A 31 11.25 14.19 16.67
C TYR A 31 11.55 15.64 16.29
N GLU A 32 10.95 16.56 17.01
CA GLU A 32 11.19 17.98 16.81
C GLU A 32 12.54 18.41 17.42
N ASN A 33 13.43 18.97 16.59
CA ASN A 33 14.73 19.52 16.98
C ASN A 33 15.59 18.54 17.81
N ASN A 34 16.66 19.07 18.44
CA ASN A 34 17.64 18.30 19.20
C ASN A 34 17.07 17.65 20.49
N SER A 35 15.78 17.83 20.75
CA SER A 35 15.07 17.32 21.91
C SER A 35 14.27 16.09 21.48
N CYS A 36 14.81 14.89 21.72
CA CYS A 36 14.14 13.60 21.46
C CYS A 36 12.89 13.36 22.36
N SER A 37 12.29 14.41 22.91
CA SER A 37 11.16 14.38 23.84
C SER A 37 9.81 14.58 23.17
N ARG A 38 9.75 15.24 22.01
CA ARG A 38 8.48 15.56 21.34
C ARG A 38 8.38 14.96 19.94
N PRO A 39 7.49 13.96 19.73
CA PRO A 39 7.25 13.41 18.39
C PRO A 39 6.56 14.45 17.51
N GLN A 40 7.05 14.62 16.29
CA GLN A 40 6.52 15.57 15.30
C GLN A 40 5.64 14.85 14.27
N CYS A 41 6.17 13.82 13.61
CA CYS A 41 5.44 13.07 12.60
C CYS A 41 6.00 11.65 12.42
N VAL A 42 5.24 10.80 11.72
CA VAL A 42 5.72 9.50 11.26
C VAL A 42 5.91 9.57 9.75
N VAL A 43 7.11 9.24 9.29
CA VAL A 43 7.42 9.09 7.87
C VAL A 43 7.25 7.61 7.50
N CYS A 44 6.36 7.33 6.57
CA CYS A 44 6.09 5.99 6.06
C CYS A 44 6.65 5.82 4.65
N VAL A 45 7.55 4.86 4.49
CA VAL A 45 8.03 4.40 3.18
C VAL A 45 7.28 3.13 2.83
N ASN A 46 6.44 3.19 1.78
CA ASN A 46 5.60 2.08 1.34
C ASN A 46 6.28 1.36 0.18
N TYR A 47 6.61 0.08 0.36
CA TYR A 47 7.14 -0.80 -0.69
C TYR A 47 6.01 -1.62 -1.30
N VAL A 48 5.75 -1.42 -2.59
CA VAL A 48 4.76 -2.22 -3.32
C VAL A 48 5.37 -3.58 -3.67
N LEU A 49 4.67 -4.65 -3.30
CA LEU A 49 5.10 -6.04 -3.43
C LEU A 49 4.36 -6.80 -4.53
N SER A 50 3.10 -6.43 -4.82
CA SER A 50 2.31 -7.01 -5.89
C SER A 50 2.80 -6.54 -7.27
N GLN A 51 2.96 -7.45 -8.23
CA GLN A 51 3.13 -7.09 -9.64
C GLN A 51 1.83 -6.47 -10.20
N GLU A 52 1.92 -5.66 -11.25
CA GLU A 52 0.81 -4.87 -11.85
C GLU A 52 -0.49 -5.66 -12.11
N HIS A 53 -0.42 -7.00 -12.20
CA HIS A 53 -1.57 -7.87 -12.51
C HIS A 53 -2.42 -8.31 -11.30
N GLU A 54 -2.01 -8.03 -10.06
CA GLU A 54 -2.84 -8.31 -8.87
C GLU A 54 -3.62 -7.09 -8.36
N VAL A 55 -3.66 -6.00 -9.15
CA VAL A 55 -4.38 -4.77 -8.80
C VAL A 55 -5.73 -4.74 -9.51
N VAL A 56 -6.68 -5.51 -8.99
CA VAL A 56 -8.01 -5.56 -9.61
C VAL A 56 -8.88 -4.42 -9.07
N SER A 57 -8.81 -3.25 -9.70
CA SER A 57 -9.84 -2.22 -9.53
C SER A 57 -11.20 -2.73 -10.01
N GLU A 58 -12.29 -2.33 -9.34
CA GLU A 58 -13.66 -2.80 -9.60
C GLU A 58 -14.07 -2.55 -11.06
N ASP A 59 -13.54 -1.50 -11.70
CA ASP A 59 -13.77 -1.18 -13.11
C ASP A 59 -13.13 -2.19 -14.08
N GLN A 60 -12.07 -2.89 -13.69
CA GLN A 60 -11.40 -3.89 -14.53
C GLN A 60 -12.05 -5.28 -14.49
N VAL A 61 -12.69 -5.66 -13.39
CA VAL A 61 -13.51 -6.90 -13.36
C VAL A 61 -14.72 -6.76 -14.28
N ILE A 62 -15.37 -5.59 -14.25
CA ILE A 62 -16.59 -5.34 -15.02
C ILE A 62 -16.31 -5.32 -16.52
N LYS A 63 -15.15 -4.80 -16.96
CA LYS A 63 -14.72 -4.87 -18.37
C LYS A 63 -14.31 -6.28 -18.81
N ALA A 64 -13.66 -7.06 -17.94
CA ALA A 64 -13.27 -8.42 -18.25
C ALA A 64 -14.47 -9.36 -18.41
N ALA A 65 -15.54 -9.16 -17.62
CA ALA A 65 -16.79 -9.92 -17.71
C ALA A 65 -17.70 -9.48 -18.88
N ALA A 66 -17.46 -8.31 -19.48
CA ALA A 66 -18.25 -7.78 -20.58
C ALA A 66 -17.70 -8.13 -21.98
N ALA A 67 -16.63 -8.93 -22.06
CA ALA A 67 -16.17 -9.46 -23.33
C ALA A 67 -17.22 -10.45 -23.87
N PRO A 68 -17.80 -10.24 -25.07
CA PRO A 68 -18.70 -11.22 -25.66
C PRO A 68 -17.90 -12.52 -25.89
N GLU A 69 -18.47 -13.65 -25.46
CA GLU A 69 -17.94 -14.96 -25.82
C GLU A 69 -17.73 -15.03 -27.35
N PRO A 70 -16.59 -15.53 -27.82
CA PRO A 70 -16.36 -15.65 -29.25
C PRO A 70 -17.47 -16.52 -29.85
N PRO A 71 -18.10 -16.10 -30.97
CA PRO A 71 -19.11 -16.92 -31.62
C PRO A 71 -18.48 -18.20 -32.17
N GLU A 72 -18.93 -19.32 -31.60
CA GLU A 72 -18.82 -20.75 -31.96
C GLU A 72 -17.44 -21.35 -32.32
#